data_AF-A0A9Q6Z3D0-F1
#
_entry.id   AF-A0A9Q6Z3D0-F1
#
_cell.length_a   1.000
_cell.length_b   1.000
_cell.length_c   1.000
_cell.angle_alpha   90.00
_cell.angle_beta   90.00
_cell.angle_gamma   90.00
#
_symmetry.space_group_name_H-M   'P 1'
#
loop_
_entity.id
_entity.type
_entity.pdbx_description
1 polymer ?
#
loop_
_entity_poly.entity_id
_entity_poly.type
_entity_poly.pdbx_seq_one_letter_code
_entity_poly.pdbx_strand_id
1 'polypeptide(L)'
;MMKKTLLFLFFFISFSNLHAQEINLRNLTSEQRKDYVIQEATRALDVFLYKFLKGLYGPNTPPPTYSPYRYGYGEFKLDTEERVNDFNDFNGPFITDYTVVKNDYYYNVSFVASQDAWWGPVLYKVTVLNNGKALMLFVEERGWFRMIYNATE
;
A
#
# COMPACT_ATOMS: atom_id res chain seq x y z
N MET A 1 11.70 -9.38 -47.08
CA MET A 1 11.90 -10.22 -45.87
C MET A 1 11.20 -9.53 -44.70
N MET A 2 10.02 -10.02 -44.32
CA MET A 2 9.17 -9.41 -43.28
C MET A 2 9.81 -9.60 -41.89
N LYS A 3 10.23 -8.51 -41.23
CA LYS A 3 10.50 -8.50 -39.78
C LYS A 3 9.17 -8.35 -39.06
N LYS A 4 8.63 -9.48 -38.63
CA LYS A 4 7.47 -9.60 -37.77
C LYS A 4 7.84 -9.20 -36.34
N THR A 5 7.09 -8.22 -35.80
CA THR A 5 6.39 -8.25 -34.50
C THR A 5 7.27 -8.36 -33.23
N LEU A 6 7.14 -7.59 -32.14
CA LEU A 6 5.97 -6.98 -31.49
C LEU A 6 6.34 -5.61 -30.89
N LEU A 7 5.50 -4.65 -31.24
CA LEU A 7 4.93 -3.62 -30.38
C LEU A 7 5.05 -3.93 -28.86
N PHE A 8 6.08 -3.43 -28.18
CA PHE A 8 6.04 -3.16 -26.73
C PHE A 8 5.52 -1.74 -26.53
N LEU A 9 4.33 -1.47 -27.06
CA LEU A 9 3.51 -0.34 -26.62
C LEU A 9 2.40 -0.90 -25.73
N PHE A 10 2.11 -0.17 -24.66
CA PHE A 10 1.02 -0.36 -23.69
C PHE A 10 1.28 -1.26 -22.49
N PHE A 11 2.11 -0.80 -21.53
CA PHE A 11 1.81 -1.01 -20.10
C PHE A 11 2.20 0.19 -19.21
N PHE A 12 2.26 1.40 -19.77
CA PHE A 12 2.05 2.61 -18.97
C PHE A 12 0.55 2.87 -18.95
N ILE A 13 -0.18 2.12 -18.11
CA ILE A 13 -1.52 2.52 -17.72
C ILE A 13 -1.33 3.81 -16.92
N SER A 14 -1.53 4.91 -17.63
CA SER A 14 -1.69 6.24 -17.07
C SER A 14 -2.95 6.24 -16.21
N PHE A 15 -2.82 5.88 -14.93
CA PHE A 15 -3.88 6.08 -13.93
C PHE A 15 -4.05 7.57 -13.56
N SER A 16 -3.60 8.50 -14.40
CA SER A 16 -3.54 9.92 -14.09
C SER A 16 -4.86 10.68 -14.26
N ASN A 17 -5.99 10.02 -14.54
CA ASN A 17 -7.31 10.68 -14.56
C ASN A 17 -8.48 9.71 -14.29
N LEU A 18 -8.36 8.83 -13.29
CA LEU A 18 -9.57 8.38 -12.61
C LEU A 18 -9.95 9.49 -11.64
N HIS A 19 -10.88 10.36 -12.04
CA HIS A 19 -11.78 10.94 -11.05
C HIS A 19 -12.27 9.76 -10.21
N ALA A 20 -12.18 9.89 -8.89
CA ALA A 20 -12.37 8.86 -7.87
C ALA A 20 -13.76 8.19 -7.93
N GLN A 21 -14.04 7.48 -9.01
CA GLN A 21 -15.08 6.48 -9.11
C GLN A 21 -14.57 5.34 -8.25
N GLU A 22 -15.25 5.09 -7.14
CA GLU A 22 -14.88 4.05 -6.17
C GLU A 22 -14.64 2.73 -6.90
N ILE A 23 -13.37 2.32 -7.01
CA ILE A 23 -12.99 1.06 -7.62
C ILE A 23 -13.42 -0.03 -6.65
N ASN A 24 -14.25 -0.99 -7.07
CA ASN A 24 -14.38 -2.23 -6.30
C ASN A 24 -13.25 -3.19 -6.71
N LEU A 25 -12.25 -3.36 -5.84
CA LEU A 25 -11.08 -4.20 -6.11
C LEU A 25 -11.43 -5.68 -6.35
N ARG A 26 -12.61 -6.14 -5.93
CA ARG A 26 -13.09 -7.50 -6.23
C ARG A 26 -13.44 -7.71 -7.70
N ASN A 27 -13.62 -6.64 -8.48
CA ASN A 27 -13.83 -6.72 -9.92
C ASN A 27 -12.54 -6.99 -10.70
N LEU A 28 -11.37 -6.85 -10.06
CA LEU A 28 -10.07 -7.12 -10.65
C LEU A 28 -9.66 -8.60 -10.49
N THR A 29 -8.78 -9.08 -11.37
CA THR A 29 -8.12 -10.38 -11.15
C THR A 29 -7.24 -10.33 -9.91
N SER A 30 -6.81 -11.50 -9.41
CA SER A 30 -5.93 -11.55 -8.24
C SER A 30 -4.61 -10.81 -8.44
N GLU A 31 -4.02 -10.90 -9.63
CA GLU A 31 -2.75 -10.22 -9.94
C GLU A 31 -2.94 -8.72 -10.08
N GLN A 32 -3.93 -8.28 -10.87
CA GLN A 32 -4.25 -6.85 -11.03
C GLN A 32 -4.57 -6.19 -9.69
N ARG A 33 -5.33 -6.88 -8.84
CA ARG A 33 -5.66 -6.39 -7.51
C ARG A 33 -4.41 -6.27 -6.63
N LYS A 34 -3.55 -7.28 -6.61
CA LYS A 34 -2.29 -7.24 -5.86
C LYS A 34 -1.43 -6.06 -6.30
N ASP A 35 -1.26 -5.88 -7.61
CA ASP A 35 -0.44 -4.80 -8.17
C ASP A 35 -1.01 -3.42 -7.82
N TYR A 36 -2.33 -3.25 -7.99
CA TYR A 36 -3.04 -2.01 -7.63
C TYR A 36 -2.87 -1.70 -6.13
N VAL A 37 -3.10 -2.68 -5.27
CA VAL A 37 -3.00 -2.51 -3.81
C VAL A 37 -1.57 -2.16 -3.39
N ILE A 38 -0.55 -2.80 -3.97
CA ILE A 38 0.85 -2.48 -3.69
C ILE A 38 1.18 -1.06 -4.16
N GLN A 39 0.69 -0.66 -5.34
CA GLN A 39 0.89 0.69 -5.86
C GLN A 39 0.26 1.75 -4.95
N GLU A 40 -1.01 1.58 -4.56
CA GLU A 40 -1.70 2.54 -3.69
C GLU A 40 -1.11 2.58 -2.29
N ALA A 41 -0.71 1.43 -1.75
CA ALA A 41 -0.01 1.37 -0.47
C ALA A 41 1.33 2.12 -0.50
N THR A 42 2.10 1.94 -1.58
CA THR A 42 3.38 2.64 -1.80
C THR A 42 3.16 4.14 -1.90
N ARG A 43 2.18 4.57 -2.71
CA ARG A 43 1.83 5.99 -2.88
C ARG A 43 1.44 6.65 -1.55
N ALA A 44 0.62 5.98 -0.74
CA ALA A 44 0.22 6.48 0.56
C ALA A 44 1.41 6.57 1.53
N LEU A 45 2.28 5.55 1.55
CA LEU A 45 3.48 5.52 2.38
C LEU A 45 4.48 6.61 1.98
N ASP A 46 4.71 6.82 0.69
CA ASP A 46 5.57 7.91 0.17
C ASP A 46 5.08 9.27 0.64
N VAL A 47 3.77 9.55 0.48
CA VAL A 47 3.17 10.83 0.90
C VAL A 47 3.30 11.03 2.41
N PHE A 48 3.04 9.98 3.21
CA PHE A 48 3.15 10.05 4.66
C PHE A 48 4.60 10.26 5.10
N LEU A 49 5.53 9.41 4.67
CA LEU A 49 6.92 9.49 5.08
C LEU A 49 7.56 10.80 4.60
N TYR A 50 7.30 11.23 3.37
CA TYR A 50 7.82 12.50 2.88
C TYR A 50 7.39 13.67 3.78
N LYS A 51 6.11 13.76 4.15
CA LYS A 51 5.59 14.80 5.05
C LYS A 51 6.17 14.69 6.46
N PHE A 52 6.22 13.48 7.01
CA PHE A 52 6.75 13.20 8.33
C PHE A 52 8.24 13.57 8.43
N LEU A 53 9.05 13.09 7.49
CA LEU A 53 10.48 13.34 7.42
C LEU A 53 10.80 14.81 7.23
N LYS A 54 10.09 15.49 6.32
CA LYS A 54 10.24 16.92 6.10
C LYS A 54 9.93 17.73 7.37
N GLY A 55 8.93 17.32 8.15
CA GLY A 55 8.60 17.93 9.43
C GLY A 55 9.68 17.75 10.49
N LEU A 56 10.40 16.61 10.47
CA LEU A 56 11.44 16.30 11.44
C LEU A 56 12.82 16.88 11.09
N TYR A 57 13.23 16.79 9.83
CA TYR A 57 14.61 17.03 9.39
C TYR A 57 14.75 18.15 8.35
N GLY A 58 13.64 18.81 7.99
CA GLY A 58 13.63 19.97 7.09
C GLY A 58 13.45 19.62 5.60
N PRO A 59 13.48 20.63 4.71
CA PRO A 59 13.12 20.45 3.30
C PRO A 59 14.12 19.64 2.47
N ASN A 60 15.35 19.48 2.95
CA ASN A 60 16.44 18.80 2.24
C ASN A 60 16.59 17.33 2.62
N THR A 61 15.63 16.77 3.36
CA THR A 61 15.67 15.36 3.76
C THR A 61 15.56 14.45 2.54
N PRO A 62 16.48 13.49 2.36
CA PRO A 62 16.39 12.53 1.26
C PRO A 62 15.14 11.65 1.43
N PRO A 63 14.61 11.11 0.31
CA PRO A 63 13.47 10.21 0.36
C PRO A 63 13.82 8.94 1.16
N PRO A 64 12.85 8.37 1.90
CA PRO A 64 13.04 7.11 2.61
C PRO A 64 13.27 5.96 1.62
N THR A 65 14.06 4.97 2.03
CA THR A 65 14.26 3.75 1.23
C THR A 65 13.54 2.57 1.85
N TYR A 66 12.69 1.91 1.06
CA TYR A 66 11.95 0.70 1.43
C TYR A 66 11.51 -0.06 0.18
N SER A 67 10.97 -1.25 0.35
CA SER A 67 10.38 -2.05 -0.73
C SER A 67 9.20 -2.87 -0.24
N PRO A 68 8.16 -3.09 -1.07
CA PRO A 68 7.06 -4.00 -0.73
C PRO A 68 7.61 -5.40 -0.44
N TYR A 69 7.32 -5.96 0.71
CA TYR A 69 7.80 -7.28 1.07
C TYR A 69 7.15 -8.35 0.18
N ARG A 70 7.93 -9.21 -0.45
CA ARG A 70 7.43 -10.25 -1.38
C ARG A 70 6.34 -11.16 -0.78
N TYR A 71 6.36 -11.37 0.54
CA TYR A 71 5.36 -12.16 1.29
C TYR A 71 4.45 -11.29 2.17
N GLY A 72 4.50 -9.97 2.01
CA GLY A 72 3.81 -8.99 2.84
C GLY A 72 2.41 -8.63 2.35
N TYR A 73 1.93 -9.22 1.25
CA TYR A 73 0.59 -9.00 0.73
C TYR A 73 -0.41 -9.98 1.37
N GLY A 74 -1.51 -9.46 1.90
CA GLY A 74 -2.61 -10.27 2.42
C GLY A 74 -3.98 -9.70 2.06
N GLU A 75 -4.92 -10.58 1.72
CA GLU A 75 -6.33 -10.25 1.52
C GLU A 75 -7.14 -10.78 2.71
N PHE A 76 -8.02 -9.95 3.27
CA PHE A 76 -8.80 -10.29 4.44
C PHE A 76 -10.28 -10.01 4.16
N LYS A 77 -11.13 -11.00 4.45
CA LYS A 77 -12.58 -10.90 4.29
C LYS A 77 -13.23 -10.66 5.66
N LEU A 78 -14.16 -9.70 5.71
CA LEU A 78 -15.00 -9.43 6.87
C LEU A 78 -16.27 -10.27 6.78
N ASP A 79 -16.15 -11.57 6.96
CA ASP A 79 -17.21 -12.56 6.75
C ASP A 79 -18.22 -12.68 7.91
N THR A 80 -17.93 -12.09 9.07
CA THR A 80 -18.81 -12.05 10.24
C THR A 80 -19.10 -10.62 10.66
N GLU A 81 -20.25 -10.40 11.33
CA GLU A 81 -20.57 -9.10 11.93
C GLU A 81 -19.56 -8.70 13.01
N GLU A 82 -19.05 -9.68 13.77
CA GLU A 82 -17.97 -9.49 14.75
C GLU A 82 -16.73 -8.88 14.10
N ARG A 83 -16.27 -9.41 12.96
CA ARG A 83 -15.11 -8.86 12.24
C ARG A 83 -15.36 -7.46 11.70
N VAL A 84 -16.58 -7.17 11.25
CA VAL A 84 -16.95 -5.82 10.80
C VAL A 84 -16.90 -4.84 11.97
N ASN A 85 -17.45 -5.23 13.13
CA ASN A 85 -17.42 -4.42 14.34
C ASN A 85 -15.98 -4.20 14.82
N ASP A 86 -15.18 -5.26 14.96
CA ASP A 86 -13.76 -5.15 15.33
C ASP A 86 -12.98 -4.23 14.39
N PHE A 87 -13.24 -4.34 13.07
CA PHE A 87 -12.62 -3.48 12.08
C PHE A 87 -13.01 -2.01 12.28
N ASN A 88 -14.30 -1.73 12.48
CA ASN A 88 -14.82 -0.38 12.66
C ASN A 88 -14.41 0.23 14.00
N ASP A 89 -14.34 -0.56 15.07
CA ASP A 89 -13.88 -0.09 16.38
C ASP A 89 -12.42 0.39 16.31
N PHE A 90 -11.58 -0.33 15.56
CA PHE A 90 -10.17 0.02 15.41
C PHE A 90 -9.93 1.11 14.34
N ASN A 91 -10.59 1.00 13.18
CA ASN A 91 -10.27 1.82 12.00
C ASN A 91 -11.30 2.91 11.69
N GLY A 92 -12.54 2.78 12.18
CA GLY A 92 -13.66 3.67 11.88
C GLY A 92 -13.35 5.15 12.01
N PRO A 93 -12.63 5.62 13.06
CA PRO A 93 -12.25 7.02 13.18
C PRO A 93 -11.38 7.58 12.03
N PHE A 94 -10.71 6.71 11.26
CA PHE A 94 -9.87 7.08 10.12
C PHE A 94 -10.59 6.95 8.77
N ILE A 95 -11.79 6.34 8.75
CA ILE A 95 -12.58 6.16 7.53
C ILE A 95 -13.48 7.40 7.36
N THR A 96 -13.27 8.15 6.28
CA THR A 96 -13.99 9.42 6.07
C THR A 96 -15.06 9.34 5.00
N ASP A 97 -14.95 8.39 4.07
CA ASP A 97 -15.80 8.32 2.87
C ASP A 97 -16.05 6.88 2.38
N TYR A 98 -16.06 5.92 3.31
CA TYR A 98 -16.36 4.51 3.03
C TYR A 98 -17.17 3.90 4.18
N THR A 99 -18.13 3.04 3.88
CA THR A 99 -18.84 2.25 4.91
C THR A 99 -18.46 0.80 4.76
N VAL A 100 -17.84 0.24 5.78
CA VAL A 100 -17.44 -1.16 5.82
C VAL A 100 -18.64 -2.02 6.18
N VAL A 101 -18.93 -3.04 5.38
CA VAL A 101 -20.06 -3.95 5.59
C VAL A 101 -19.63 -5.42 5.57
N LYS A 102 -20.51 -6.32 6.01
CA LYS A 102 -20.26 -7.76 5.97
C LYS A 102 -20.02 -8.23 4.53
N ASN A 103 -19.03 -9.11 4.39
CA ASN A 103 -18.42 -9.62 3.16
C ASN A 103 -17.52 -8.63 2.39
N ASP A 104 -17.25 -7.44 2.94
CA ASP A 104 -16.20 -6.59 2.41
C ASP A 104 -14.81 -7.22 2.56
N TYR A 105 -13.87 -6.61 1.84
CA TYR A 105 -12.47 -6.95 1.86
C TYR A 105 -11.63 -5.75 2.27
N TYR A 106 -10.53 -6.03 2.95
CA TYR A 106 -9.41 -5.11 3.06
C TYR A 106 -8.12 -5.85 2.76
N TYR A 107 -7.09 -5.07 2.46
CA TYR A 107 -5.81 -5.58 2.00
C TYR A 107 -4.70 -4.99 2.84
N ASN A 108 -3.69 -5.80 3.14
CA ASN A 108 -2.49 -5.31 3.81
C ASN A 108 -1.28 -5.48 2.91
N VAL A 109 -0.40 -4.49 2.94
CA VAL A 109 0.92 -4.52 2.33
C VAL A 109 1.95 -4.18 3.38
N SER A 110 2.87 -5.11 3.62
CA SER A 110 4.04 -4.88 4.47
C SER A 110 5.24 -4.41 3.65
N PHE A 111 6.06 -3.53 4.23
CA PHE A 111 7.26 -2.97 3.63
C PHE A 111 8.48 -3.25 4.49
N VAL A 112 9.61 -3.54 3.84
CA VAL A 112 10.91 -3.84 4.46
C VAL A 112 11.98 -2.90 3.90
N ALA A 113 13.13 -2.80 4.56
CA ALA A 113 14.24 -1.97 4.10
C ALA A 113 14.90 -2.49 2.81
N SER A 114 15.06 -3.82 2.71
CA SER A 114 15.65 -4.52 1.56
C SER A 114 15.04 -5.91 1.44
N GLN A 115 14.88 -6.41 0.20
CA GLN A 115 14.39 -7.77 -0.07
C GLN A 115 15.40 -8.86 0.31
N ASP A 116 16.68 -8.52 0.43
CA ASP A 116 17.75 -9.48 0.76
C ASP A 116 17.68 -9.94 2.21
N ALA A 117 16.97 -9.18 3.06
CA ALA A 117 16.75 -9.53 4.44
C ALA A 117 15.59 -10.55 4.54
N TRP A 118 15.92 -11.85 4.43
CA TRP A 118 14.95 -12.95 4.55
C TRP A 118 14.20 -13.00 5.90
N TRP A 119 14.73 -12.31 6.92
CA TRP A 119 14.14 -12.05 8.25
C TRP A 119 14.11 -10.55 8.58
N GLY A 120 14.21 -9.69 7.57
CA GLY A 120 14.28 -8.24 7.76
C GLY A 120 13.08 -7.70 8.55
N PRO A 121 13.27 -6.64 9.36
CA PRO A 121 12.17 -6.07 10.10
C PRO A 121 11.15 -5.51 9.11
N VAL A 122 9.89 -5.94 9.26
CA VAL A 122 8.78 -5.19 8.66
C VAL A 122 8.81 -3.82 9.31
N LEU A 123 8.97 -2.79 8.49
CA LEU A 123 9.05 -1.40 8.93
C LEU A 123 7.66 -0.78 8.97
N TYR A 124 6.92 -0.99 7.89
CA TYR A 124 5.63 -0.36 7.69
C TYR A 124 4.61 -1.38 7.21
N LYS A 125 3.36 -1.17 7.59
CA LYS A 125 2.22 -1.89 7.08
C LYS A 125 1.13 -0.91 6.69
N VAL A 126 0.63 -1.04 5.47
CA VAL A 126 -0.44 -0.20 4.95
C VAL A 126 -1.67 -1.03 4.72
N THR A 127 -2.80 -0.55 5.23
CA THR A 127 -4.12 -1.12 4.96
C THR A 127 -4.80 -0.36 3.83
N VAL A 128 -5.32 -1.09 2.85
CA VAL A 128 -6.08 -0.56 1.70
C VAL A 128 -7.49 -1.16 1.73
N LEU A 129 -8.51 -0.31 1.59
CA LEU A 129 -9.92 -0.70 1.57
C LEU A 129 -10.32 -1.26 0.21
N ASN A 130 -11.48 -1.95 0.15
CA ASN A 130 -12.01 -2.47 -1.10
C ASN A 130 -12.31 -1.40 -2.16
N ASN A 131 -12.54 -0.15 -1.75
CA ASN A 131 -12.67 0.99 -2.68
C ASN A 131 -11.34 1.48 -3.28
N GLY A 132 -10.22 0.82 -2.94
CA GLY A 132 -8.89 1.16 -3.42
C GLY A 132 -8.17 2.26 -2.63
N LYS A 133 -8.79 2.82 -1.59
CA LYS A 133 -8.16 3.88 -0.78
C LYS A 133 -7.30 3.29 0.33
N ALA A 134 -6.09 3.82 0.48
CA ALA A 134 -5.26 3.54 1.66
C ALA A 134 -5.92 4.15 2.90
N LEU A 135 -6.13 3.33 3.91
CA LEU A 135 -6.79 3.68 5.16
C LEU A 135 -5.80 4.18 6.20
N MET A 136 -4.79 3.37 6.50
CA MET A 136 -3.85 3.67 7.56
C MET A 136 -2.48 3.05 7.35
N LEU A 137 -1.51 3.63 8.05
CA LEU A 137 -0.11 3.24 8.09
C LEU A 137 0.27 2.89 9.52
N PHE A 138 0.73 1.66 9.72
CA PHE A 138 1.36 1.23 10.96
C PHE A 138 2.88 1.24 10.80
N VAL A 139 3.55 1.80 11.80
CA VAL A 139 4.99 1.56 12.01
C VAL A 139 5.10 0.33 12.90
N GLU A 140 5.68 -0.74 12.35
CA GLU A 140 5.69 -2.06 13.00
C GLU A 140 6.81 -2.17 14.04
N GLU A 141 6.52 -2.80 15.18
CA GLU A 141 7.42 -2.89 16.32
C GLU A 141 8.71 -3.68 16.01
N ARG A 142 8.65 -4.63 15.07
CA ARG A 142 9.87 -5.32 14.59
C ARG A 142 10.87 -4.38 13.92
N GLY A 143 10.45 -3.19 13.48
CA GLY A 143 11.28 -2.15 12.90
C GLY A 143 11.64 -1.00 13.84
N TRP A 144 11.53 -1.16 15.18
CA TRP A 144 11.69 -0.09 16.18
C TRP A 144 12.68 1.01 15.75
N PHE A 145 12.11 2.13 15.31
CA PHE A 145 12.77 3.42 15.06
C PHE A 145 13.97 3.42 14.10
N ARG A 146 14.18 2.37 13.29
CA ARG A 146 15.17 2.42 12.21
C ARG A 146 14.49 2.88 10.93
N MET A 147 14.25 4.18 10.80
CA MET A 147 14.14 4.76 9.48
C MET A 147 15.52 4.64 8.83
N ILE A 148 15.69 3.64 7.97
CA ILE A 148 16.94 3.42 7.26
C ILE A 148 17.00 4.45 6.13
N TYR A 149 17.87 5.43 6.30
CA TYR A 149 18.31 6.31 5.24
C TYR A 149 19.49 5.66 4.54
N ASN A 150 19.36 5.34 3.26
CA ASN A 150 20.53 5.32 2.40
C ASN A 150 20.82 6.77 1.99
N ALA A 151 21.69 7.44 2.75
CA ALA A 151 22.51 8.49 2.19
C ALA A 151 23.57 7.79 1.33
N THR A 152 23.28 7.57 0.05
CA THR A 152 24.38 7.40 -0.91
C THR A 152 24.92 8.79 -1.19
N GLU A 153 26.16 9.01 -0.74
CA GLU A 153 27.04 10.11 -1.19
C GLU A 153 27.14 10.17 -2.72
#